data_AF-A0A4P5ZFY1-F1
#
_entry.id   AF-A0A4P5ZFY1-F1
#
_cell.length_a   1.000
_cell.length_b   1.000
_cell.length_c   1.000
_cell.angle_alpha   90.00
_cell.angle_beta   90.00
_cell.angle_gamma   90.00
#
_symmetry.space_group_name_H-M   'P 1'
#
loop_
_entity.id
_entity.type
_entity.pdbx_description
1 polymer ?
#
loop_
_entity_poly.entity_id
_entity_poly.type
_entity_poly.pdbx_seq_one_letter_code
_entity_poly.pdbx_strand_id
1 'polypeptide(L)'
;MVLLLYIYEIFYNLSRNEVMPIDFYSVVLKKSAGYRVALCLENEIVAQGDNPEQSMSKLQEAIESFLLVSEAEEKVDQSPILMK
;
A
#
# COMPACT_ATOMS: atom_id res chain seq x y z
N MET A 1 -10.09 -35.95 -7.66
CA MET A 1 -8.65 -35.68 -7.93
C MET A 1 -8.45 -34.43 -8.78
N VAL A 2 -9.26 -34.17 -9.81
CA VAL A 2 -9.18 -32.97 -10.67
C VAL A 2 -9.44 -31.65 -9.92
N LEU A 3 -10.40 -31.62 -8.99
CA LEU A 3 -10.71 -30.42 -8.20
C LEU A 3 -9.55 -29.99 -7.27
N LEU A 4 -8.81 -30.95 -6.73
CA LEU A 4 -7.69 -30.70 -5.82
C LEU A 4 -6.50 -30.09 -6.58
N LEU A 5 -6.26 -30.56 -7.81
CA LEU A 5 -5.26 -30.00 -8.72
C LEU A 5 -5.65 -28.58 -9.14
N TYR A 6 -6.95 -28.32 -9.37
CA TYR A 6 -7.42 -26.98 -9.71
C TYR A 6 -7.24 -25.99 -8.56
N ILE A 7 -7.54 -26.42 -7.32
CA ILE A 7 -7.31 -25.61 -6.12
C ILE A 7 -5.80 -25.38 -5.91
N TYR A 8 -4.98 -26.41 -6.12
CA TYR A 8 -3.52 -26.29 -6.00
C TYR A 8 -2.95 -25.37 -7.08
N GLU A 9 -3.40 -25.46 -8.32
CA GLU A 9 -2.99 -24.54 -9.38
C GLU A 9 -3.46 -23.10 -9.12
N ILE A 10 -4.67 -22.89 -8.59
CA ILE A 10 -5.11 -21.56 -8.18
C ILE A 10 -4.19 -21.01 -7.08
N PHE A 11 -3.91 -21.81 -6.05
CA PHE A 11 -3.05 -21.40 -4.93
C PHE A 11 -1.59 -21.17 -5.36
N TYR A 12 -1.10 -22.03 -6.25
CA TYR A 12 0.25 -21.97 -6.80
C TYR A 12 0.42 -20.78 -7.75
N ASN A 13 -0.58 -20.47 -8.58
CA ASN A 13 -0.61 -19.26 -9.39
C ASN A 13 -0.81 -18.00 -8.54
N LEU A 14 -1.52 -18.08 -7.40
CA LEU A 14 -1.57 -17.01 -6.39
C LEU A 14 -0.19 -16.75 -5.77
N SER A 15 0.63 -17.80 -5.61
CA SER A 15 1.98 -17.72 -5.03
C SER A 15 3.09 -17.41 -6.07
N ARG A 16 2.84 -17.59 -7.37
CA ARG A 16 3.83 -17.43 -8.46
C ARG A 16 3.66 -16.16 -9.29
N ASN A 17 2.52 -15.49 -9.20
CA ASN A 17 2.43 -14.16 -9.77
C ASN A 17 3.16 -13.22 -8.81
N GLU A 18 4.26 -12.60 -9.25
CA GLU A 18 4.78 -11.33 -8.72
C GLU A 18 3.77 -10.17 -8.94
N VAL A 19 2.48 -10.46 -8.82
CA VAL A 19 1.49 -9.46 -8.52
C VAL A 19 1.54 -9.43 -7.01
N MET A 20 2.22 -8.42 -6.46
CA MET A 20 2.04 -8.00 -5.07
C MET A 20 0.59 -8.31 -4.69
N PRO A 21 0.30 -9.08 -3.62
CA PRO A 21 -1.08 -9.31 -3.23
C PRO A 21 -1.80 -7.97 -3.33
N ILE A 22 -2.93 -7.92 -4.03
CA ILE A 22 -3.72 -6.69 -4.09
C ILE A 22 -4.10 -6.41 -2.64
N ASP A 23 -3.24 -5.64 -1.99
CA ASP A 23 -3.34 -5.36 -0.59
C ASP A 23 -4.46 -4.34 -0.51
N PHE A 24 -5.52 -4.76 0.17
CA PHE A 24 -6.65 -3.89 0.42
C PHE A 24 -6.23 -2.90 1.50
N TYR A 25 -5.97 -1.67 1.08
CA TYR A 25 -5.61 -0.58 1.99
C TYR A 25 -6.85 0.18 2.47
N SER A 26 -6.93 0.38 3.78
CA SER A 26 -7.92 1.23 4.42
C SER A 26 -7.40 2.66 4.43
N VAL A 27 -8.15 3.57 3.81
CA VAL A 27 -7.73 4.98 3.69
C VAL A 27 -8.68 5.91 4.42
N VAL A 28 -8.12 6.74 5.31
CA VAL A 28 -8.85 7.87 5.89
C VAL A 28 -8.64 9.10 5.01
N LEU A 29 -9.73 9.57 4.42
CA LEU A 29 -9.73 10.80 3.64
C LEU A 29 -10.25 11.98 4.49
N LYS A 30 -9.42 13.01 4.66
CA LYS A 30 -9.75 14.21 5.43
C LYS A 30 -9.69 15.45 4.54
N LYS A 31 -10.70 16.32 4.64
CA LYS A 31 -10.64 17.68 4.10
C LYS A 31 -9.91 18.59 5.10
N SER A 32 -8.93 19.35 4.65
CA SER A 32 -8.19 20.30 5.49
C SER A 32 -7.90 21.58 4.72
N ALA A 33 -8.28 22.75 5.24
CA ALA A 33 -7.87 24.09 4.78
C ALA A 33 -7.75 24.34 3.24
N GLY A 34 -8.57 23.66 2.42
CA GLY A 34 -8.56 23.80 0.96
C GLY A 34 -8.00 22.60 0.17
N TYR A 35 -7.40 21.63 0.85
CA TYR A 35 -6.86 20.40 0.28
C TYR A 35 -7.49 19.14 0.91
N ARG A 36 -7.13 18.00 0.35
CA ARG A 36 -7.48 16.65 0.78
C ARG A 36 -6.22 15.91 1.21
N VAL A 37 -6.32 15.22 2.34
CA VAL A 37 -5.28 14.36 2.88
C VAL A 37 -5.80 12.94 2.88
N ALA A 38 -5.04 12.02 2.31
CA ALA A 38 -5.29 10.59 2.34
C ALA A 38 -4.21 9.94 3.22
N LEU A 39 -4.63 9.20 4.24
CA LEU A 39 -3.77 8.43 5.15
C LEU A 39 -4.11 6.95 4.99
N CYS A 40 -3.12 6.14 4.60
CA CYS A 40 -3.23 4.69 4.66
C CYS A 40 -2.96 4.22 6.09
N LEU A 41 -3.84 3.35 6.62
CA LEU A 41 -3.74 2.90 8.01
C LEU A 41 -2.73 1.76 8.19
N GLU A 42 -2.45 1.01 7.14
CA GLU A 42 -1.60 -0.18 7.19
C GLU A 42 -0.11 0.14 7.14
N ASN A 43 0.29 1.18 6.40
CA ASN A 43 1.69 1.57 6.23
C ASN A 43 1.98 3.01 6.69
N GLU A 44 0.98 3.70 7.24
CA GLU A 44 1.08 5.07 7.76
C GLU A 44 1.51 6.12 6.71
N ILE A 45 1.49 5.78 5.42
CA ILE A 45 1.84 6.68 4.33
C ILE A 45 0.73 7.71 4.16
N VAL A 46 1.14 8.95 3.95
CA VAL A 46 0.27 10.11 3.77
C VAL A 46 0.53 10.75 2.42
N ALA A 47 -0.55 11.11 1.72
CA ALA A 47 -0.48 11.96 0.54
C ALA A 47 -1.52 13.08 0.57
N GLN A 48 -1.24 14.15 -0.17
CA GLN A 48 -2.07 15.36 -0.23
C GLN A 48 -2.39 15.75 -1.68
N GLY A 49 -3.64 16.16 -1.92
CA GLY A 49 -4.09 16.69 -3.20
C GLY A 49 -5.17 17.76 -3.04
N ASP A 50 -5.43 18.51 -4.11
CA ASP A 50 -6.43 19.57 -4.19
C ASP A 50 -7.86 18.99 -4.16
N ASN A 51 -8.02 17.73 -4.58
CA ASN A 51 -9.27 16.99 -4.59
C ASN A 51 -9.04 15.52 -4.15
N PRO A 52 -10.13 14.77 -3.82
CA PRO A 52 -10.03 13.39 -3.34
C PRO A 52 -9.24 12.48 -4.28
N GLU A 53 -9.51 12.58 -5.58
CA GLU A 53 -8.91 11.75 -6.62
C GLU A 53 -7.40 11.95 -6.68
N GLN A 54 -6.94 13.21 -6.63
CA GLN A 54 -5.53 13.54 -6.64
C GLN A 54 -4.83 13.06 -5.35
N SER A 55 -5.48 13.18 -4.19
CA SER A 55 -4.91 12.65 -2.95
C SER A 55 -4.80 11.12 -2.95
N MET A 56 -5.75 10.42 -3.56
CA MET A 56 -5.70 8.95 -3.70
C MET A 56 -4.64 8.51 -4.71
N SER A 57 -4.54 9.17 -5.87
CA SER A 57 -3.52 8.88 -6.89
C SER A 57 -2.12 9.02 -6.32
N LYS A 58 -1.84 10.14 -5.62
CA LYS A 58 -0.54 10.36 -4.98
C LYS A 58 -0.27 9.41 -3.82
N LEU A 59 -1.31 8.96 -3.11
CA LEU A 59 -1.16 7.95 -2.07
C LEU A 59 -0.73 6.61 -2.69
N GLN A 60 -1.36 6.21 -3.79
CA GLN A 60 -0.98 4.99 -4.51
C GLN A 60 0.47 5.04 -5.00
N GLU A 61 0.87 6.15 -5.64
CA GLU A 61 2.26 6.35 -6.08
C GLU A 61 3.27 6.28 -4.91
N ALA A 62 2.91 6.88 -3.77
CA ALA A 62 3.76 6.84 -2.57
C ALA A 62 3.88 5.42 -1.98
N ILE A 63 2.78 4.65 -1.95
CA ILE A 63 2.79 3.25 -1.50
C ILE A 63 3.65 2.40 -2.43
N GLU A 64 3.46 2.50 -3.74
CA GLU A 64 4.25 1.76 -4.73
C GLU A 64 5.75 2.11 -4.60
N SER A 65 6.08 3.39 -4.47
CA SER A 65 7.46 3.82 -4.25
C SER A 65 8.06 3.31 -2.95
N PHE A 66 7.28 3.26 -1.87
CA PHE A 66 7.73 2.76 -0.57
C PHE A 66 8.00 1.25 -0.61
N LEU A 67 7.10 0.48 -1.21
CA LEU A 67 7.24 -0.97 -1.33
C LEU A 67 8.46 -1.35 -2.16
N LEU A 68 8.68 -0.66 -3.30
CA LEU A 68 9.85 -0.88 -4.15
C LEU A 68 11.19 -0.67 -3.41
N VAL A 69 11.26 0.33 -2.53
CA VAL A 69 12.47 0.61 -1.73
C VAL A 69 12.59 -0.36 -0.54
N SER A 70 11.48 -0.67 0.11
CA SER A 70 11.45 -1.55 1.29
C SER A 70 11.84 -3.00 0.96
N GLU A 71 11.57 -3.46 -0.25
CA GLU A 71 12.05 -4.76 -0.76
C GLU A 71 13.56 -4.74 -1.07
N ALA A 72 14.11 -3.58 -1.42
CA ALA A 72 15.51 -3.42 -1.79
C ALA A 72 16.45 -3.23 -0.58
N GLU A 73 15.94 -2.70 0.54
CA GLU A 73 16.75 -2.39 1.73
C GLU A 73 16.46 -3.36 2.89
N GLU A 74 17.50 -4.08 3.35
CA GLU A 74 17.44 -4.97 4.50
C GLU A 74 17.18 -4.16 5.79
N LYS A 75 15.91 -4.06 6.19
CA LYS A 75 15.40 -3.46 7.45
C LYS A 75 16.06 -2.13 7.85
N VAL A 76 15.59 -1.05 7.24
CA VAL A 76 15.72 0.29 7.82
C VAL A 76 15.01 0.31 9.18
N ASP A 77 15.68 0.84 10.21
CA ASP A 77 15.14 0.96 11.57
C ASP A 77 13.85 1.80 11.56
N GLN A 78 12.71 1.15 11.83
CA GLN A 78 11.38 1.77 11.86
C GLN A 78 11.03 2.38 13.24
N SER A 79 12.02 2.57 14.11
CA SER A 79 11.78 3.18 15.42
C SER A 79 11.19 4.59 15.26
N PRO A 80 10.10 4.93 15.98
CA PRO A 80 9.50 6.26 15.90
C PRO A 80 10.50 7.33 16.29
N ILE A 81 10.65 8.36 15.44
CA ILE A 81 11.45 9.52 15.78
C ILE A 81 10.65 10.36 16.77
N LEU A 82 11.17 10.50 17.98
CA LEU A 82 10.64 11.44 18.97
C LEU A 82 10.79 12.87 18.43
N MET A 83 9.67 13.48 18.03
CA MET A 83 9.61 14.92 17.75
C MET A 83 9.50 15.69 19.08
N LYS A 84 10.34 16.73 19.23
CA LYS A 84 10.30 17.67 20.36
C LYS A 84 9.22 18.73 20.18
#